data_AF-A0A660VES1-F1
#
_entry.id   AF-A0A660VES1-F1
#
_cell.length_a   1.000
_cell.length_b   1.000
_cell.length_c   1.000
_cell.angle_alpha   90.00
_cell.angle_beta   90.00
_cell.angle_gamma   90.00
#
_symmetry.space_group_name_H-M   'P 1'
#
loop_
_entity.id
_entity.type
_entity.pdbx_description
1 polymer ?
#
loop_
_entity_poly.entity_id
_entity_poly.type
_entity_poly.pdbx_seq_one_letter_code
_entity_poly.pdbx_strand_id
1 'polypeptide(L)'
;MTARTLLATFALTLVLSPALLASTECPYGKLKWADFQGTPPAGSPHDAETSSGAGMGDMGFDVKQPTPGNYEATLTDIKTSSTFSKRESWVTPGTETPALLEHEQYHLDISEYWARQLDKLLRAVVGKGTTAQAAADDASAKADDAYDACLKDCDALQKAYDKATDHSMDAVKQAEWCKKIGDLLNPPKPLKDVGEGDGGVDSSADGQDIESGGDIDSFHCEGTPFFDPALFGAHVQLPVLSWSGYFMDSMNPQLIPAEG
;
A
#
# COMPACT_ATOMS: atom_id res chain seq x y z
N MET A 1 -19.21 -77.94 1.41
CA MET A 1 -18.78 -76.72 0.70
C MET A 1 -19.72 -75.59 1.11
N THR A 2 -19.30 -74.75 2.04
CA THR A 2 -20.12 -73.67 2.63
C THR A 2 -19.65 -72.34 2.06
N ALA A 3 -20.49 -71.70 1.24
CA ALA A 3 -20.23 -70.36 0.70
C ALA A 3 -20.50 -69.31 1.80
N ARG A 4 -19.49 -68.50 2.11
CA ARG A 4 -19.62 -67.34 2.99
C ARG A 4 -19.78 -66.09 2.13
N THR A 5 -20.95 -65.48 2.20
CA THR A 5 -21.24 -64.18 1.60
C THR A 5 -20.65 -63.07 2.48
N LEU A 6 -19.71 -62.30 1.96
CA LEU A 6 -19.18 -61.09 2.60
C LEU A 6 -20.07 -59.90 2.20
N LEU A 7 -20.79 -59.33 3.17
CA LEU A 7 -21.41 -58.01 3.03
C LEU A 7 -20.32 -56.95 3.26
N ALA A 8 -20.03 -56.15 2.25
CA ALA A 8 -19.21 -54.95 2.40
C ALA A 8 -20.12 -53.77 2.75
N THR A 9 -20.03 -53.28 3.98
CA THR A 9 -20.67 -52.02 4.41
C THR A 9 -19.80 -50.85 3.96
N PHE A 10 -20.32 -50.04 3.03
CA PHE A 10 -19.69 -48.82 2.58
C PHE A 10 -20.06 -47.68 3.54
N ALA A 11 -19.14 -47.30 4.43
CA ALA A 11 -19.28 -46.09 5.23
C ALA A 11 -18.91 -44.89 4.36
N LEU A 12 -19.92 -44.12 3.92
CA LEU A 12 -19.72 -42.86 3.22
C LEU A 12 -19.31 -41.79 4.26
N THR A 13 -18.00 -41.62 4.46
CA THR A 13 -17.48 -40.47 5.20
C THR A 13 -17.62 -39.22 4.34
N LEU A 14 -18.61 -38.39 4.66
CA LEU A 14 -18.75 -37.05 4.10
C LEU A 14 -17.57 -36.20 4.60
N VAL A 15 -16.51 -36.12 3.80
CA VAL A 15 -15.42 -35.18 4.05
C VAL A 15 -15.95 -33.79 3.73
N LEU A 16 -16.32 -33.04 4.75
CA LEU A 16 -16.61 -31.62 4.61
C LEU A 16 -15.32 -30.96 4.13
N SER A 17 -15.27 -30.61 2.84
CA SER A 17 -14.13 -29.89 2.29
C SER A 17 -14.02 -28.53 2.98
N PRO A 18 -12.85 -28.11 3.48
CA PRO A 18 -12.63 -26.75 3.95
C PRO A 18 -12.47 -25.85 2.71
N ALA A 19 -13.56 -25.64 1.99
CA ALA A 19 -13.63 -24.74 0.86
C ALA A 19 -14.59 -23.60 1.18
N LEU A 20 -14.31 -22.82 2.24
CA LEU A 20 -14.94 -21.50 2.41
C LEU A 20 -14.20 -20.57 3.38
N LEU A 21 -12.89 -20.40 3.20
CA LEU A 21 -12.20 -19.16 3.54
C LEU A 21 -11.15 -18.92 2.45
N ALA A 22 -11.59 -18.87 1.19
CA ALA A 22 -10.77 -18.22 0.18
C ALA A 22 -10.71 -16.74 0.57
N SER A 23 -9.50 -16.23 0.80
CA SER A 23 -9.27 -14.81 1.12
C SER A 23 -10.11 -13.95 0.19
N THR A 24 -10.89 -13.04 0.78
CA THR A 24 -11.72 -12.06 0.07
C THR A 24 -10.92 -10.96 -0.58
N GLU A 25 -9.59 -11.01 -0.44
CA GLU A 25 -8.68 -9.97 -0.86
C GLU A 25 -8.37 -10.13 -2.35
N CYS A 26 -8.64 -9.08 -3.13
CA CYS A 26 -8.18 -8.99 -4.50
C CYS A 26 -6.79 -8.36 -4.56
N PRO A 27 -5.91 -8.81 -5.47
CA PRO A 27 -4.63 -8.14 -5.69
C PRO A 27 -4.87 -6.68 -6.14
N TYR A 28 -3.95 -5.80 -5.75
CA TYR A 28 -3.92 -4.40 -6.17
C TYR A 28 -4.13 -4.27 -7.68
N GLY A 29 -5.08 -3.44 -8.09
CA GLY A 29 -5.50 -3.30 -9.47
C GLY A 29 -6.54 -2.20 -9.66
N LYS A 30 -6.91 -1.94 -10.91
CA LYS A 30 -7.92 -0.93 -11.24
C LYS A 30 -9.31 -1.38 -10.78
N LEU A 31 -9.92 -0.58 -9.91
CA LEU A 31 -11.28 -0.77 -9.43
C LEU A 31 -12.29 -0.56 -10.55
N LYS A 32 -13.40 -1.27 -10.43
CA LYS A 32 -14.61 -1.12 -11.24
C LYS A 32 -15.82 -1.21 -10.32
N TRP A 33 -16.94 -0.61 -10.72
CA TRP A 33 -18.16 -0.66 -9.90
C TRP A 33 -18.65 -2.08 -9.55
N ALA A 34 -18.38 -3.07 -10.41
CA ALA A 34 -18.68 -4.48 -10.13
C ALA A 34 -17.92 -5.08 -8.93
N ASP A 35 -16.90 -4.37 -8.43
CA ASP A 35 -16.13 -4.78 -7.25
C ASP A 35 -16.72 -4.25 -5.93
N PHE A 36 -17.65 -3.29 -5.98
CA PHE A 36 -18.37 -2.74 -4.81
C PHE A 36 -19.64 -3.55 -4.58
N GLN A 37 -19.51 -4.64 -3.83
CA GLN A 37 -20.57 -5.64 -3.61
C GLN A 37 -21.23 -5.52 -2.24
N GLY A 38 -20.70 -4.63 -1.39
CA GLY A 38 -21.28 -4.28 -0.10
C GLY A 38 -22.62 -3.57 -0.24
N THR A 39 -23.38 -3.57 0.86
CA THR A 39 -24.66 -2.85 0.93
C THR A 39 -24.43 -1.49 1.60
N PRO A 40 -24.84 -0.38 0.98
CA PRO A 40 -24.75 0.94 1.59
C PRO A 40 -25.45 0.98 2.95
N PRO A 41 -24.82 1.51 4.01
CA PRO A 41 -25.46 1.74 5.29
C PRO A 41 -26.70 2.64 5.13
N ALA A 42 -27.79 2.28 5.80
CA ALA A 42 -29.03 3.04 5.73
C ALA A 42 -28.82 4.48 6.23
N GLY A 43 -29.09 5.46 5.35
CA GLY A 43 -28.92 6.88 5.66
C GLY A 43 -27.46 7.36 5.65
N SER A 44 -26.54 6.61 5.03
CA SER A 44 -25.18 7.10 4.78
C SER A 44 -25.21 8.43 4.02
N PRO A 45 -24.44 9.45 4.43
CA PRO A 45 -24.30 10.69 3.68
C PRO A 45 -23.31 10.58 2.51
N HIS A 46 -22.64 9.43 2.36
CA HIS A 46 -21.61 9.20 1.34
C HIS A 46 -22.17 8.45 0.14
N ASP A 47 -21.60 8.74 -1.04
CA ASP A 47 -22.01 8.11 -2.29
C ASP A 47 -21.34 6.74 -2.52
N ALA A 48 -20.18 6.51 -1.92
CA ALA A 48 -19.45 5.23 -1.94
C ALA A 48 -18.54 5.11 -0.71
N GLU A 49 -18.01 3.90 -0.50
CA GLU A 49 -16.97 3.61 0.48
C GLU A 49 -16.07 2.48 -0.03
N THR A 50 -14.76 2.69 0.09
CA THR A 50 -13.73 1.68 -0.16
C THR A 50 -13.21 1.13 1.17
N SER A 51 -13.48 -0.15 1.42
CA SER A 51 -12.85 -0.89 2.52
C SER A 51 -11.51 -1.46 2.04
N SER A 52 -10.43 -0.74 2.33
CA SER A 52 -9.05 -1.12 1.99
C SER A 52 -8.06 -0.84 3.14
N GLY A 53 -6.89 -1.48 3.08
CA GLY A 53 -5.80 -1.22 4.01
C GLY A 53 -4.50 -1.93 3.65
N ALA A 54 -3.49 -1.79 4.51
CA ALA A 54 -2.27 -2.58 4.43
C ALA A 54 -2.46 -3.90 5.20
N GLY A 55 -2.18 -5.03 4.56
CA GLY A 55 -2.24 -6.36 5.15
C GLY A 55 -0.86 -6.96 5.38
N MET A 56 -0.79 -7.85 6.37
CA MET A 56 0.38 -8.66 6.70
C MET A 56 -0.02 -10.13 6.80
N GLY A 57 0.71 -11.00 6.12
CA GLY A 57 0.51 -12.45 6.17
C GLY A 57 1.45 -13.16 7.15
N ASP A 58 1.37 -14.49 7.16
CA ASP A 58 2.29 -15.33 7.94
C ASP A 58 3.75 -15.03 7.61
N MET A 59 4.59 -15.01 8.64
CA MET A 59 6.03 -14.76 8.56
C MET A 59 6.82 -15.85 9.30
N GLY A 60 8.06 -16.06 8.85
CA GLY A 60 9.02 -16.93 9.51
C GLY A 60 10.04 -16.15 10.34
N PHE A 61 10.88 -16.88 11.08
CA PHE A 61 11.98 -16.31 11.86
C PHE A 61 13.29 -17.03 11.56
N ASP A 62 14.35 -16.26 11.35
CA ASP A 62 15.74 -16.74 11.37
C ASP A 62 16.40 -16.25 12.65
N VAL A 63 16.93 -17.17 13.46
CA VAL A 63 17.51 -16.85 14.76
C VAL A 63 19.00 -17.18 14.78
N LYS A 64 19.80 -16.20 15.16
CA LYS A 64 21.25 -16.29 15.27
C LYS A 64 21.70 -16.01 16.70
N GLN A 65 22.86 -16.55 17.06
CA GLN A 65 23.52 -16.27 18.33
C GLN A 65 24.86 -15.55 18.06
N PRO A 66 24.86 -14.22 17.89
CA PRO A 66 26.10 -13.48 17.62
C PRO A 66 27.14 -13.61 18.73
N THR A 67 26.71 -13.74 19.98
CA THR A 67 27.59 -14.01 21.14
C THR A 67 26.90 -14.97 22.12
N PRO A 68 27.67 -15.72 22.93
CA PRO A 68 27.09 -16.62 23.92
C PRO A 68 26.09 -15.90 24.83
N GLY A 69 24.87 -16.43 24.90
CA GLY A 69 23.77 -15.86 25.69
C GLY A 69 23.05 -14.66 25.07
N ASN A 70 23.41 -14.20 23.88
CA ASN A 70 22.68 -13.15 23.16
C ASN A 70 22.20 -13.68 21.80
N TYR A 71 20.89 -13.66 21.60
CA TYR A 71 20.21 -14.11 20.39
C TYR A 71 19.60 -12.92 19.66
N GLU A 72 19.64 -12.97 18.34
CA GLU A 72 18.97 -12.03 17.44
C GLU A 72 18.06 -12.81 16.49
N ALA A 73 16.83 -12.33 16.30
CA ALA A 73 15.87 -12.90 15.38
C ALA A 73 15.50 -11.89 14.30
N THR A 74 15.52 -12.30 13.04
CA THR A 74 15.05 -11.51 11.90
C THR A 74 13.85 -12.18 11.26
N LEU A 75 12.94 -11.40 10.70
CA LEU A 75 11.77 -11.92 10.00
C LEU A 75 12.17 -12.49 8.62
N THR A 76 11.58 -13.62 8.25
CA THR A 76 11.70 -14.24 6.92
C THR A 76 10.33 -14.41 6.29
N ASP A 77 10.30 -14.68 4.98
CA ASP A 77 9.05 -14.96 4.25
C ASP A 77 7.99 -13.85 4.40
N ILE A 78 8.45 -12.60 4.59
CA ILE A 78 7.61 -11.42 4.77
C ILE A 78 6.66 -11.29 3.57
N LYS A 79 5.36 -11.27 3.88
CA LYS A 79 4.28 -11.05 2.92
C LYS A 79 3.46 -9.87 3.39
N THR A 80 3.47 -8.80 2.62
CA THR A 80 2.55 -7.67 2.78
C THR A 80 1.75 -7.50 1.50
N SER A 81 0.57 -6.92 1.62
CA SER A 81 -0.33 -6.69 0.50
C SER A 81 -1.20 -5.47 0.75
N SER A 82 -1.60 -4.78 -0.32
CA SER A 82 -2.79 -3.93 -0.24
C SER A 82 -4.02 -4.84 -0.21
N THR A 83 -4.91 -4.63 0.75
CA THR A 83 -6.17 -5.36 0.88
C THR A 83 -7.31 -4.50 0.36
N PHE A 84 -8.27 -5.14 -0.29
CA PHE A 84 -9.52 -4.52 -0.74
C PHE A 84 -10.66 -5.53 -0.55
N SER A 85 -11.68 -5.13 0.22
CA SER A 85 -12.79 -5.97 0.59
C SER A 85 -14.03 -5.64 -0.23
N LYS A 86 -14.30 -6.46 -1.26
CA LYS A 86 -15.47 -6.27 -2.14
C LYS A 86 -16.80 -6.23 -1.40
N ARG A 87 -16.93 -7.04 -0.35
CA ARG A 87 -18.18 -7.19 0.39
C ARG A 87 -18.41 -6.10 1.44
N GLU A 88 -17.37 -5.35 1.76
CA GLU A 88 -17.45 -4.22 2.69
C GLU A 88 -17.37 -2.88 1.95
N SER A 89 -16.89 -2.87 0.70
CA SER A 89 -16.93 -1.72 -0.18
C SER A 89 -18.27 -1.63 -0.89
N TRP A 90 -18.89 -0.45 -0.90
CA TRP A 90 -20.24 -0.25 -1.42
C TRP A 90 -20.35 1.06 -2.21
N VAL A 91 -21.37 1.15 -3.07
CA VAL A 91 -21.74 2.37 -3.79
C VAL A 91 -23.25 2.54 -3.71
N THR A 92 -23.71 3.77 -3.53
CA THR A 92 -25.13 4.11 -3.56
C THR A 92 -25.66 3.95 -4.99
N PRO A 93 -26.71 3.14 -5.23
CA PRO A 93 -27.20 2.93 -6.59
C PRO A 93 -27.63 4.24 -7.25
N GLY A 94 -27.07 4.52 -8.43
CA GLY A 94 -27.36 5.71 -9.23
C GLY A 94 -26.40 6.89 -9.01
N THR A 95 -25.41 6.77 -8.12
CA THR A 95 -24.38 7.80 -7.89
C THR A 95 -23.05 7.47 -8.58
N GLU A 96 -23.00 6.37 -9.33
CA GLU A 96 -21.79 5.90 -10.00
C GLU A 96 -21.31 6.89 -11.07
N THR A 97 -20.13 7.47 -10.87
CA THR A 97 -19.47 8.34 -11.86
C THR A 97 -18.00 7.97 -12.05
N PRO A 98 -17.38 8.26 -13.20
CA PRO A 98 -15.95 8.02 -13.38
C PRO A 98 -15.08 8.76 -12.34
N ALA A 99 -15.47 9.99 -11.97
CA ALA A 99 -14.74 10.79 -10.97
C ALA A 99 -14.83 10.18 -9.56
N LEU A 100 -16.01 9.69 -9.16
CA LEU A 100 -16.16 8.99 -7.89
C LEU A 100 -15.36 7.68 -7.87
N LEU A 101 -15.37 6.90 -8.96
CA LEU A 101 -14.58 5.68 -9.05
C LEU A 101 -13.07 5.97 -8.96
N GLU A 102 -12.61 7.06 -9.56
CA GLU A 102 -11.24 7.52 -9.41
C GLU A 102 -10.94 7.89 -7.95
N HIS A 103 -11.85 8.60 -7.27
CA HIS A 103 -11.68 8.92 -5.86
C HIS A 103 -11.49 7.67 -5.01
N GLU A 104 -12.35 6.67 -5.20
CA GLU A 104 -12.28 5.38 -4.53
C GLU A 104 -10.99 4.58 -4.87
N GLN A 105 -10.51 4.69 -6.11
CA GLN A 105 -9.23 4.08 -6.51
C GLN A 105 -8.07 4.63 -5.67
N TYR A 106 -8.08 5.93 -5.34
CA TYR A 106 -6.99 6.53 -4.58
C TYR A 106 -6.98 6.13 -3.11
N HIS A 107 -8.10 5.68 -2.53
CA HIS A 107 -8.10 5.00 -1.22
C HIS A 107 -7.33 3.67 -1.28
N LEU A 108 -7.53 2.89 -2.36
CA LEU A 108 -6.76 1.68 -2.59
C LEU A 108 -5.26 1.98 -2.87
N ASP A 109 -4.96 3.05 -3.58
CA ASP A 109 -3.57 3.48 -3.85
C ASP A 109 -2.84 3.91 -2.55
N ILE A 110 -3.53 4.56 -1.62
CA ILE A 110 -3.01 4.86 -0.27
C ILE A 110 -2.69 3.56 0.48
N SER A 111 -3.58 2.57 0.41
CA SER A 111 -3.40 1.27 1.03
C SER A 111 -2.17 0.52 0.47
N GLU A 112 -1.96 0.58 -0.85
CA GLU A 112 -0.77 0.02 -1.51
C GLU A 112 0.52 0.74 -1.08
N TYR A 113 0.49 2.07 -0.96
CA TYR A 113 1.66 2.82 -0.47
C TYR A 113 2.06 2.33 0.93
N TRP A 114 1.09 2.15 1.83
CA TRP A 114 1.34 1.68 3.19
C TRP A 114 1.73 0.20 3.25
N ALA A 115 1.19 -0.66 2.39
CA ALA A 115 1.65 -2.05 2.26
C ALA A 115 3.15 -2.12 1.89
N ARG A 116 3.63 -1.20 1.04
CA ARG A 116 5.06 -1.07 0.70
C ARG A 116 5.89 -0.49 1.85
N GLN A 117 5.34 0.42 2.65
CA GLN A 117 6.06 0.91 3.83
C GLN A 117 6.18 -0.19 4.89
N LEU A 118 5.10 -0.92 5.13
CA LEU A 118 5.07 -2.05 6.05
C LEU A 118 6.13 -3.09 5.70
N ASP A 119 6.27 -3.46 4.42
CA ASP A 119 7.32 -4.40 3.98
C ASP A 119 8.72 -3.92 4.38
N LYS A 120 9.01 -2.64 4.18
CA LYS A 120 10.30 -2.05 4.57
C LYS A 120 10.50 -2.07 6.09
N LEU A 121 9.45 -1.76 6.86
CA LEU A 121 9.50 -1.77 8.32
C LEU A 121 9.77 -3.17 8.86
N LEU A 122 9.04 -4.17 8.36
CA LEU A 122 9.20 -5.57 8.76
C LEU A 122 10.58 -6.11 8.41
N ARG A 123 11.14 -5.75 7.25
CA ARG A 123 12.52 -6.13 6.86
C ARG A 123 13.59 -5.55 7.79
N ALA A 124 13.29 -4.45 8.48
CA ALA A 124 14.21 -3.83 9.43
C ALA A 124 14.06 -4.39 10.87
N VAL A 125 13.06 -5.25 11.13
CA VAL A 125 12.84 -5.82 12.46
C VAL A 125 13.98 -6.74 12.85
N VAL A 126 14.55 -6.47 14.02
CA VAL A 126 15.49 -7.35 14.72
C VAL A 126 15.01 -7.52 16.15
N GLY A 127 14.58 -8.73 16.47
CA GLY A 127 14.29 -9.17 17.83
C GLY A 127 15.56 -9.54 18.58
N LYS A 128 15.59 -9.32 19.90
CA LYS A 128 16.74 -9.61 20.76
C LYS A 128 16.30 -10.33 22.01
N GLY A 129 17.09 -11.31 22.44
CA GLY A 129 16.76 -12.09 23.64
C GLY A 129 17.95 -12.86 24.21
N THR A 130 17.80 -13.35 25.44
CA THR A 130 18.78 -14.23 26.09
C THR A 130 18.61 -15.70 25.70
N THR A 131 17.50 -16.03 25.02
CA THR A 131 17.22 -17.33 24.40
C THR A 131 16.73 -17.11 22.97
N ALA A 132 16.77 -18.16 22.15
CA ALA A 132 16.24 -18.11 20.78
C ALA A 132 14.75 -17.76 20.75
N GLN A 133 13.96 -18.33 21.68
CA GLN A 133 12.53 -18.03 21.79
C GLN A 133 12.28 -16.57 22.17
N ALA A 134 13.01 -16.05 23.17
CA ALA A 134 12.85 -14.66 23.59
C ALA A 134 13.19 -13.66 22.47
N ALA A 135 14.19 -13.97 21.63
CA ALA A 135 14.49 -13.14 20.47
C ALA A 135 13.37 -13.19 19.41
N ALA A 136 12.78 -14.36 19.17
CA ALA A 136 11.65 -14.50 18.25
C ALA A 136 10.39 -13.78 18.77
N ASP A 137 10.07 -13.91 20.06
CA ASP A 137 8.93 -13.23 20.70
C ASP A 137 9.09 -11.70 20.61
N ASP A 138 10.30 -11.18 20.87
CA ASP A 138 10.60 -9.74 20.74
C ASP A 138 10.53 -9.28 19.27
N ALA A 139 10.97 -10.10 18.30
CA ALA A 139 10.78 -9.80 16.88
C ALA A 139 9.29 -9.78 16.49
N SER A 140 8.49 -10.72 17.00
CA SER A 140 7.05 -10.76 16.74
C SER A 140 6.36 -9.53 17.30
N ALA A 141 6.64 -9.15 18.56
CA ALA A 141 6.05 -7.96 19.17
C ALA A 141 6.39 -6.68 18.39
N LYS A 142 7.64 -6.55 17.91
CA LYS A 142 8.05 -5.42 17.06
C LYS A 142 7.38 -5.43 15.69
N ALA A 143 7.11 -6.60 15.14
CA ALA A 143 6.37 -6.73 13.89
C ALA A 143 4.92 -6.27 14.06
N ASP A 144 4.27 -6.67 15.17
CA ASP A 144 2.92 -6.25 15.53
C ASP A 144 2.86 -4.73 15.75
N ASP A 145 3.81 -4.16 16.50
CA ASP A 145 3.90 -2.70 16.71
C ASP A 145 4.07 -1.94 15.39
N ALA A 146 4.89 -2.46 14.46
CA ALA A 146 5.09 -1.86 13.14
C ALA A 146 3.81 -1.95 12.28
N TYR A 147 3.07 -3.03 12.39
CA TYR A 147 1.80 -3.22 11.71
C TYR A 147 0.73 -2.26 12.21
N ASP A 148 0.56 -2.14 13.53
CA ASP A 148 -0.41 -1.24 14.15
C ASP A 148 -0.10 0.23 13.82
N ALA A 149 1.18 0.62 13.86
CA ALA A 149 1.61 1.95 13.44
C ALA A 149 1.27 2.22 11.97
N CYS A 150 1.57 1.25 11.08
CA CYS A 150 1.27 1.35 9.66
C CYS A 150 -0.25 1.49 9.39
N LEU A 151 -1.10 0.73 10.09
CA LEU A 151 -2.55 0.83 9.92
C LEU A 151 -3.10 2.18 10.36
N LYS A 152 -2.63 2.68 11.51
CA LYS A 152 -3.01 4.01 12.01
C LYS A 152 -2.63 5.11 11.02
N ASP A 153 -1.43 4.99 10.46
CA ASP A 153 -0.87 5.94 9.52
C ASP A 153 -1.56 5.90 8.15
N CYS A 154 -1.98 4.71 7.71
CA CYS A 154 -2.83 4.51 6.53
C CYS A 154 -4.19 5.19 6.71
N ASP A 155 -4.88 4.92 7.82
CA ASP A 155 -6.17 5.52 8.15
C ASP A 155 -6.09 7.05 8.25
N ALA A 156 -5.02 7.58 8.85
CA ALA A 156 -4.79 9.02 8.91
C ALA A 156 -4.65 9.66 7.52
N LEU A 157 -3.95 9.01 6.60
CA LEU A 157 -3.79 9.52 5.23
C LEU A 157 -5.09 9.44 4.42
N GLN A 158 -5.87 8.36 4.55
CA GLN A 158 -7.19 8.23 3.91
C GLN A 158 -8.13 9.35 4.39
N LYS A 159 -8.20 9.60 5.71
CA LYS A 159 -9.02 10.69 6.28
C LYS A 159 -8.57 12.07 5.83
N ALA A 160 -7.26 12.31 5.73
CA ALA A 160 -6.73 13.58 5.25
C ALA A 160 -7.09 13.80 3.78
N TYR A 161 -7.06 12.74 2.97
CA TYR A 161 -7.46 12.76 1.57
C TYR A 161 -8.96 13.02 1.39
N ASP A 162 -9.83 12.32 2.12
CA ASP A 162 -11.28 12.58 2.15
C ASP A 162 -11.59 14.04 2.49
N LYS A 163 -11.01 14.53 3.59
CA LYS A 163 -11.23 15.89 4.09
C LYS A 163 -10.77 16.93 3.08
N ALA A 164 -9.64 16.72 2.43
CA ALA A 164 -9.06 17.71 1.53
C ALA A 164 -9.77 17.76 0.17
N THR A 165 -10.36 16.66 -0.27
CA THR A 165 -11.08 16.57 -1.55
C THR A 165 -12.59 16.80 -1.40
N ASP A 166 -13.07 17.08 -0.19
CA ASP A 166 -14.48 17.16 0.15
C ASP A 166 -15.23 15.89 -0.32
N HIS A 167 -14.70 14.71 0.03
CA HIS A 167 -15.22 13.41 -0.40
C HIS A 167 -15.49 13.33 -1.92
N SER A 168 -14.48 13.68 -2.73
CA SER A 168 -14.51 13.80 -4.21
C SER A 168 -15.17 15.05 -4.81
N MET A 169 -15.79 15.92 -4.01
CA MET A 169 -16.52 17.09 -4.52
C MET A 169 -15.61 18.22 -5.01
N ASP A 170 -14.39 18.35 -4.48
CA ASP A 170 -13.39 19.32 -4.94
C ASP A 170 -12.44 18.68 -5.97
N ALA A 171 -12.74 18.88 -7.25
CA ALA A 171 -11.96 18.35 -8.36
C ALA A 171 -10.51 18.89 -8.43
N VAL A 172 -10.26 20.11 -7.94
CA VAL A 172 -8.91 20.70 -7.95
C VAL A 172 -8.06 19.99 -6.88
N LYS A 173 -8.61 19.85 -5.67
CA LYS A 173 -7.94 19.12 -4.59
C LYS A 173 -7.78 17.65 -4.92
N GLN A 174 -8.76 17.04 -5.58
CA GLN A 174 -8.67 15.68 -6.09
C GLN A 174 -7.41 15.53 -6.96
N ALA A 175 -7.24 16.38 -7.98
CA ALA A 175 -6.08 16.31 -8.86
C ALA A 175 -4.73 16.53 -8.14
N GLU A 176 -4.67 17.45 -7.19
CA GLU A 176 -3.47 17.69 -6.36
C GLU A 176 -3.10 16.44 -5.53
N TRP A 177 -4.09 15.82 -4.90
CA TRP A 177 -3.90 14.61 -4.09
C TRP A 177 -3.58 13.39 -4.94
N CYS A 178 -4.23 13.23 -6.09
CA CYS A 178 -3.91 12.20 -7.07
C CYS A 178 -2.43 12.23 -7.44
N LYS A 179 -1.90 13.43 -7.75
CA LYS A 179 -0.48 13.62 -8.03
C LYS A 179 0.38 13.27 -6.81
N LYS A 180 0.03 13.75 -5.61
CA LYS A 180 0.78 13.48 -4.38
C LYS A 180 0.88 11.98 -4.10
N ILE A 181 -0.22 11.25 -4.20
CA ILE A 181 -0.27 9.79 -3.96
C ILE A 181 0.49 9.05 -5.07
N GLY A 182 0.34 9.48 -6.33
CA GLY A 182 1.13 8.97 -7.45
C GLY A 182 2.64 9.10 -7.24
N ASP A 183 3.10 10.26 -6.76
CA ASP A 183 4.50 10.51 -6.42
C ASP A 183 4.97 9.66 -5.22
N LEU A 184 4.09 9.37 -4.24
CA LEU A 184 4.40 8.47 -3.12
C LEU A 184 4.61 7.02 -3.60
N LEU A 185 3.77 6.55 -4.52
CA LEU A 185 3.87 5.21 -5.10
C LEU A 185 5.04 5.08 -6.07
N ASN A 186 5.31 6.13 -6.84
CA ASN A 186 6.32 6.17 -7.90
C ASN A 186 7.18 7.44 -7.74
N PRO A 187 8.09 7.47 -6.76
CA PRO A 187 8.88 8.65 -6.48
C PRO A 187 9.69 9.06 -7.72
N PRO A 188 9.70 10.36 -8.09
CA PRO A 188 10.47 10.83 -9.22
C PRO A 188 11.94 10.51 -9.00
N LYS A 189 12.62 10.11 -10.10
CA LYS A 189 14.07 9.85 -10.04
C LYS A 189 14.77 11.11 -9.52
N PRO A 190 15.78 10.99 -8.64
CA PRO A 190 16.60 12.12 -8.25
C PRO A 190 17.11 12.78 -9.54
N LEU A 191 16.89 14.09 -9.67
CA LEU A 191 17.52 14.84 -10.74
C LEU A 191 19.02 14.61 -10.60
N LYS A 192 19.65 14.04 -11.64
CA LYS A 192 21.11 14.01 -11.70
C LYS A 192 21.54 15.47 -11.63
N ASP A 193 22.43 15.80 -10.69
CA ASP A 193 23.05 17.11 -10.63
C ASP A 193 23.45 17.50 -12.06
N VAL A 194 22.80 18.54 -12.58
CA VAL A 194 23.21 19.16 -13.83
C VAL A 194 24.55 19.80 -13.47
N GLY A 195 25.63 19.06 -13.69
CA GLY A 195 26.97 19.58 -13.57
C GLY A 195 27.02 20.90 -14.34
N GLU A 196 27.54 21.94 -13.68
CA GLU A 196 27.81 23.25 -14.27
C GLU A 196 28.33 23.07 -15.70
N GLY A 197 27.48 23.42 -16.65
CA GLY A 197 27.83 23.38 -18.06
C GLY A 197 28.92 24.41 -18.32
N ASP A 198 30.10 23.94 -18.69
CA ASP A 198 31.02 24.74 -19.49
C ASP A 198 30.34 25.01 -20.84
N GLY A 199 30.31 26.28 -21.21
CA GLY A 199 29.58 26.78 -22.37
C GLY A 199 30.19 26.27 -23.66
N GLY A 200 29.46 25.37 -24.34
CA GLY A 200 29.74 24.95 -25.70
C GLY A 200 28.50 25.11 -26.56
N VAL A 201 28.38 26.23 -27.26
CA VAL A 201 27.37 26.44 -28.30
C VAL A 201 27.87 25.71 -29.55
N ASP A 202 27.24 24.61 -29.94
CA ASP A 202 27.35 24.11 -31.31
C ASP A 202 25.95 23.75 -31.84
N SER A 203 25.57 24.53 -32.83
CA SER A 203 24.41 24.37 -33.69
C SER A 203 24.74 23.37 -34.80
N SER A 204 24.10 22.21 -34.83
CA SER A 204 23.78 21.51 -36.07
C SER A 204 22.70 20.46 -35.84
N ALA A 205 21.62 20.63 -36.58
CA ALA A 205 20.55 19.66 -36.74
C ALA A 205 21.05 18.48 -37.58
N ASP A 206 20.69 17.26 -37.18
CA ASP A 206 20.25 16.24 -38.12
C ASP A 206 19.48 15.14 -37.37
N GLY A 207 18.31 14.80 -37.90
CA GLY A 207 17.44 13.77 -37.36
C GLY A 207 17.92 12.38 -37.74
N GLN A 208 17.55 11.40 -36.93
CA GLN A 208 17.30 10.04 -37.41
C GLN A 208 16.45 9.25 -36.42
N ASP A 209 15.45 8.58 -37.02
CA ASP A 209 14.46 7.72 -36.41
C ASP A 209 15.09 6.47 -35.78
N ILE A 210 14.53 6.03 -34.64
CA ILE A 210 14.66 4.64 -34.19
C ILE A 210 13.35 4.20 -33.54
N GLU A 211 12.59 3.36 -34.26
CA GLU A 211 11.54 2.52 -33.69
C GLU A 211 12.16 1.29 -33.02
N SER A 212 11.71 0.96 -31.80
CA SER A 212 11.44 -0.43 -31.37
C SER A 212 10.73 -0.42 -30.01
N GLY A 213 9.58 -1.10 -29.95
CA GLY A 213 8.59 -1.03 -28.88
C GLY A 213 8.90 -1.76 -27.57
N GLY A 214 7.96 -1.57 -26.65
CA GLY A 214 7.90 -2.14 -25.30
C GLY A 214 6.82 -1.42 -24.49
N ASP A 215 5.56 -1.83 -24.68
CA ASP A 215 4.37 -1.31 -24.03
C ASP A 215 4.43 -1.40 -22.51
N ILE A 216 4.29 -0.25 -21.84
CA ILE A 216 3.58 -0.12 -20.55
C ILE A 216 2.79 1.19 -20.61
N ASP A 217 1.47 1.09 -20.45
CA ASP A 217 0.50 2.17 -20.61
C ASP A 217 0.83 3.41 -19.76
N SER A 218 1.25 4.46 -20.44
CA SER A 218 1.40 5.82 -19.91
C SER A 218 0.04 6.53 -19.94
N PHE A 219 -0.55 6.82 -18.78
CA PHE A 219 -1.61 7.83 -18.71
C PHE A 219 -0.98 9.22 -18.81
N HIS A 220 -1.07 9.80 -20.01
CA HIS A 220 -0.82 11.21 -20.29
C HIS A 220 -2.00 12.04 -19.76
N CYS A 221 -1.73 13.02 -18.90
CA CYS A 221 -2.64 14.14 -18.65
C CYS A 221 -2.11 15.34 -19.43
N GLU A 222 -2.75 15.68 -20.55
CA GLU A 222 -2.46 16.91 -21.27
C GLU A 222 -3.15 18.08 -20.59
N GLY A 223 -2.37 18.87 -19.86
CA GLY A 223 -2.76 20.16 -19.29
C GLY A 223 -1.55 21.07 -19.21
N THR A 224 -1.59 22.19 -19.92
CA THR A 224 -0.52 23.19 -20.01
C THR A 224 -0.04 23.66 -18.62
N PRO A 225 1.27 23.96 -18.43
CA PRO A 225 1.82 24.25 -17.12
C PRO A 225 1.35 25.62 -16.63
N PHE A 226 0.57 25.65 -15.55
CA PHE A 226 0.36 26.85 -14.77
C PHE A 226 1.54 27.02 -13.82
N PHE A 227 2.32 28.08 -14.03
CA PHE A 227 3.49 28.41 -13.23
C PHE A 227 3.02 29.10 -11.95
N ASP A 228 3.05 28.39 -10.81
CA ASP A 228 2.84 28.97 -9.48
C ASP A 228 4.19 29.24 -8.79
N PRO A 229 4.59 30.51 -8.59
CA PRO A 229 5.82 30.88 -7.90
C PRO A 229 5.88 30.47 -6.42
N ALA A 230 4.77 30.05 -5.80
CA ALA A 230 4.76 29.59 -4.40
C ALA A 230 5.46 28.23 -4.18
N LEU A 231 5.76 27.50 -5.25
CA LEU A 231 6.50 26.23 -5.19
C LEU A 231 8.02 26.41 -5.24
N PHE A 232 8.52 27.62 -5.52
CA PHE A 232 9.95 27.96 -5.49
C PHE A 232 10.41 28.25 -4.06
N GLY A 233 10.52 27.20 -3.25
CA GLY A 233 11.02 27.31 -1.88
C GLY A 233 10.87 26.05 -1.02
N ALA A 234 10.06 25.07 -1.46
CA ALA A 234 9.95 23.80 -0.75
C ALA A 234 11.17 22.93 -1.07
N HIS A 235 12.24 23.10 -0.28
CA HIS A 235 13.26 22.06 -0.13
C HIS A 235 12.57 20.81 0.40
N VAL A 236 12.27 19.87 -0.50
CA VAL A 236 11.85 18.51 -0.13
C VAL A 236 13.09 17.81 0.40
N GLN A 237 13.32 17.95 1.70
CA GLN A 237 14.33 17.17 2.40
C GLN A 237 13.76 15.77 2.61
N LEU A 238 14.15 14.84 1.74
CA LEU A 238 13.84 13.43 1.90
C LEU A 238 14.44 12.96 3.25
N PRO A 239 13.66 12.35 4.16
CA PRO A 239 14.21 11.88 5.41
C PRO A 239 15.19 10.73 5.14
N VAL A 240 16.44 10.95 5.52
CA VAL A 240 17.38 9.87 5.77
C VAL A 240 16.80 9.06 6.94
N LEU A 241 16.42 7.81 6.68
CA LEU A 241 15.96 6.87 7.70
C LEU A 241 17.12 6.59 8.67
N SER A 242 17.25 7.39 9.73
CA SER A 242 18.12 7.08 10.86
C SER A 242 17.29 6.45 11.97
N TRP A 243 17.44 5.12 12.12
CA TRP A 243 16.94 4.37 13.27
C TRP A 243 17.74 4.75 14.52
N SER A 244 17.16 5.54 15.42
CA SER A 244 17.76 5.81 16.73
C SER A 244 16.70 5.72 17.83
N GLY A 245 16.58 4.52 18.40
CA GLY A 245 15.86 4.31 19.66
C GLY A 245 14.34 4.31 19.51
N TYR A 246 13.70 3.57 20.40
CA TYR A 246 12.26 3.41 20.53
C TYR A 246 11.50 4.73 20.35
N PHE A 247 10.30 4.62 19.75
CA PHE A 247 9.46 5.66 19.13
C PHE A 247 9.76 5.85 17.64
N MET A 248 8.83 5.40 16.79
CA MET A 248 8.52 6.19 15.61
C MET A 248 8.10 7.56 16.14
N ASP A 249 9.02 8.51 16.14
CA ASP A 249 8.63 9.91 16.17
C ASP A 249 7.56 10.04 15.09
N SER A 250 6.36 10.41 15.54
CA SER A 250 5.17 10.67 14.74
C SER A 250 5.54 11.21 13.37
N MET A 251 4.92 10.66 12.32
CA MET A 251 5.06 11.09 10.94
C MET A 251 5.46 12.57 10.76
N ASN A 252 6.38 12.78 9.81
CA ASN A 252 6.77 14.08 9.28
C ASN A 252 5.54 15.03 9.17
N PRO A 253 5.51 16.16 9.90
CA PRO A 253 4.41 17.13 9.88
C PRO A 253 4.18 17.80 8.51
N GLN A 254 4.90 17.41 7.46
CA GLN A 254 4.67 17.87 6.09
C GLN A 254 3.65 17.03 5.28
N LEU A 255 3.22 15.86 5.77
CA LEU A 255 2.20 15.06 5.05
C LEU A 255 0.76 15.43 5.42
N ILE A 256 0.58 16.06 6.59
CA ILE A 256 -0.69 16.58 7.10
C ILE A 256 -0.54 18.12 7.16
N PRO A 257 -1.33 18.92 6.42
CA PRO A 257 -1.27 20.36 6.59
C PRO A 257 -1.63 20.70 8.04
N ALA A 258 -0.84 21.58 8.67
CA ALA A 258 -1.10 22.06 10.01
C ALA A 258 -2.55 22.57 10.10
N GLU A 259 -3.27 22.11 11.12
CA GLU A 259 -4.62 22.53 11.48
C GLU A 259 -4.69 24.07 11.43
N GLY A 260 -5.42 24.62 10.45
CA GLY A 260 -5.71 26.04 10.31
C GLY A 260 -7.15 26.33 10.69
#